data_AF-A0A0D2NNP2-F1
#
_entry.id   AF-A0A0D2NNP2-F1
#
_cell.length_a   1.000
_cell.length_b   1.000
_cell.length_c   1.000
_cell.angle_alpha   90.00
_cell.angle_beta   90.00
_cell.angle_gamma   90.00
#
_symmetry.space_group_name_H-M   'P 1'
#
loop_
_entity.id
_entity.type
_entity.pdbx_description
1 polymer ?
#
loop_
_entity_poly.entity_id
_entity_poly.type
_entity_poly.pdbx_seq_one_letter_code
_entity_poly.pdbx_strand_id
1 'polypeptide(L)'
;MEPAGAAQPSGFWKAIANVRALLFAAWTFTLAVPLFIIMVVMSPVVLLTDKFRRLAQHFVNNLWAIASTVPFYGVTIKGAENLPAASSPAVYVANHQSFMDIYSLFHLQRPFKFISKTSNFLIPIVGWSMFMTA
;
A
#
# COMPACT_ATOMS: atom_id res chain seq x y z
N MET A 1 -26.91 -21.18 1.83
CA MET A 1 -27.41 -19.98 1.14
C MET A 1 -26.27 -19.42 0.32
N GLU A 2 -26.29 -19.61 -1.01
CA GLU A 2 -25.40 -18.88 -1.91
C GLU A 2 -25.71 -17.38 -1.80
N PRO A 3 -24.72 -16.48 -1.79
CA PRO A 3 -25.00 -15.06 -1.92
C PRO A 3 -25.62 -14.82 -3.30
N ALA A 4 -26.77 -14.16 -3.33
CA ALA A 4 -27.46 -13.78 -4.56
C ALA A 4 -26.46 -13.14 -5.53
N GLY A 5 -26.39 -13.68 -6.76
CA GLY A 5 -25.49 -13.22 -7.80
C GLY A 5 -25.65 -11.71 -8.01
N ALA A 6 -24.64 -10.94 -7.59
CA ALA A 6 -24.65 -9.50 -7.75
C ALA A 6 -24.85 -9.17 -9.23
N ALA A 7 -25.90 -8.39 -9.54
CA ALA A 7 -26.18 -7.95 -10.89
C ALA A 7 -24.93 -7.28 -11.48
N GLN A 8 -24.50 -7.75 -12.64
CA GLN A 8 -23.33 -7.20 -13.33
C GLN A 8 -23.55 -5.70 -13.56
N PRO A 9 -22.61 -4.82 -13.16
CA PRO A 9 -22.80 -3.39 -13.30
C PRO A 9 -23.03 -3.03 -14.77
N SER A 10 -23.99 -2.14 -15.02
CA SER A 10 -24.28 -1.65 -16.38
C SER A 10 -23.02 -1.04 -17.01
N GLY A 11 -22.99 -0.96 -18.34
CA GLY A 11 -21.82 -0.44 -19.07
C GLY A 11 -21.38 0.95 -18.62
N PHE A 12 -22.32 1.80 -18.21
CA PHE A 12 -22.07 3.12 -17.66
C PHE A 12 -21.26 3.09 -16.35
N TRP A 13 -21.68 2.25 -15.38
CA TRP A 13 -20.97 2.13 -14.10
C TRP A 13 -19.58 1.51 -14.26
N LYS A 14 -19.44 0.55 -15.19
CA LYS A 14 -18.13 -0.01 -15.55
C LYS A 14 -17.20 1.07 -16.14
N ALA A 15 -17.73 1.94 -17.01
CA ALA A 15 -16.96 3.04 -17.57
C ALA A 15 -16.46 4.01 -16.49
N ILE A 16 -17.34 4.43 -15.56
CA ILE A 16 -16.95 5.28 -14.42
C ILE A 16 -15.87 4.60 -13.57
N ALA A 17 -16.03 3.31 -13.26
CA ALA A 17 -15.07 2.57 -12.47
C ALA A 17 -13.68 2.51 -13.15
N ASN A 18 -13.65 2.30 -14.47
CA ASN A 18 -12.41 2.30 -15.24
C ASN A 18 -11.73 3.66 -15.28
N VAL A 19 -12.51 4.74 -15.49
CA VAL A 19 -11.97 6.11 -15.44
C VAL A 19 -11.37 6.40 -14.06
N ARG A 20 -12.08 6.05 -12.98
CA ARG A 20 -11.56 6.20 -11.61
C ARG A 20 -10.27 5.39 -11.38
N ALA A 21 -10.20 4.17 -11.89
CA ALA A 21 -9.00 3.32 -11.79
C ALA A 21 -7.81 3.91 -12.55
N LEU A 22 -8.03 4.44 -13.76
CA LEU A 22 -7.00 5.11 -14.54
C LEU A 22 -6.50 6.39 -13.86
N LEU A 23 -7.40 7.19 -13.30
CA LEU A 23 -7.05 8.38 -12.54
C LEU A 23 -6.25 8.02 -11.27
N PHE A 24 -6.65 6.96 -10.57
CA PHE A 24 -5.89 6.45 -9.41
C PHE A 24 -4.49 6.01 -9.82
N ALA A 25 -4.37 5.25 -10.91
CA ALA A 25 -3.10 4.80 -11.43
C ALA A 25 -2.19 5.99 -11.80
N ALA A 26 -2.69 6.93 -12.59
CA ALA A 26 -1.94 8.14 -12.94
C ALA A 26 -1.47 8.90 -11.69
N TRP A 27 -2.38 9.12 -10.74
CA TRP A 27 -2.08 9.83 -9.49
C TRP A 27 -1.00 9.12 -8.66
N THR A 28 -1.16 7.82 -8.39
CA THR A 28 -0.20 7.08 -7.57
C THR A 28 1.17 7.01 -8.22
N PHE A 29 1.25 6.87 -9.55
CA PHE A 29 2.52 6.85 -10.28
C PHE A 29 3.19 8.24 -10.35
N THR A 30 2.42 9.33 -10.42
CA THR A 30 2.97 10.69 -10.29
C THR A 30 3.63 10.90 -8.93
N LEU A 31 2.99 10.42 -7.84
CA LEU A 31 3.56 10.47 -6.50
C LEU A 31 4.76 9.53 -6.32
N ALA A 32 4.75 8.39 -7.00
CA ALA A 32 5.76 7.35 -6.86
C ALA A 32 7.18 7.84 -7.16
N VAL A 33 7.35 8.64 -8.21
CA VAL A 33 8.68 9.08 -8.68
C VAL A 33 9.44 9.89 -7.62
N PRO A 34 8.92 11.04 -7.12
CA PRO A 34 9.64 11.82 -6.12
C PRO A 34 9.83 11.05 -4.80
N LEU A 35 8.82 10.27 -4.37
CA LEU A 35 8.91 9.50 -3.13
C LEU A 35 9.96 8.38 -3.24
N PHE A 36 10.05 7.72 -4.39
CA PHE A 36 11.08 6.71 -4.64
C PHE A 36 12.48 7.31 -4.66
N ILE A 37 12.67 8.49 -5.26
CA ILE A 37 13.95 9.20 -5.22
C ILE A 37 14.36 9.46 -3.75
N ILE A 38 13.43 9.91 -2.91
CA ILE A 38 13.68 10.08 -1.47
C ILE A 38 14.12 8.76 -0.83
N MET A 39 13.43 7.66 -1.12
CA MET A 39 13.81 6.33 -0.60
C MET A 39 15.21 5.90 -1.03
N VAL A 40 15.61 6.17 -2.27
CA VAL A 40 16.96 5.85 -2.78
C VAL A 40 18.00 6.71 -2.07
N VAL A 41 17.79 8.02 -1.96
CA VAL A 41 18.72 8.96 -1.31
C VAL A 41 18.94 8.60 0.16
N MET A 42 17.89 8.22 0.89
CA MET A 42 18.01 7.83 2.30
C MET A 42 18.52 6.39 2.50
N SER A 43 18.56 5.56 1.45
CA SER A 43 18.90 4.13 1.56
C SER A 43 20.25 3.85 2.24
N PRO A 44 21.36 4.57 1.95
CA PRO A 44 22.63 4.32 2.61
C PRO A 44 22.54 4.52 4.12
N VAL A 45 21.89 5.58 4.57
CA VAL A 45 21.71 5.87 6.01
C VAL A 45 20.84 4.80 6.65
N VAL A 46 19.71 4.43 6.03
CA VAL A 46 18.80 3.40 6.55
C VAL A 46 19.51 2.05 6.65
N LEU A 47 20.33 1.67 5.67
CA LEU A 47 21.10 0.43 5.72
C LEU A 47 22.17 0.43 6.82
N LEU A 48 22.70 1.59 7.19
CA LEU A 48 23.69 1.74 8.26
C LEU A 48 23.03 1.77 9.66
N THR A 49 21.88 2.41 9.81
CA THR A 49 21.27 2.67 11.14
C THR A 49 20.07 1.80 11.47
N ASP A 50 19.33 1.33 10.47
CA ASP A 50 18.08 0.57 10.63
C ASP A 50 17.89 -0.47 9.51
N LYS A 51 18.90 -1.32 9.34
CA LYS A 51 18.95 -2.35 8.27
C LYS A 51 17.74 -3.29 8.28
N PHE A 52 17.20 -3.60 9.46
CA PHE A 52 16.20 -4.65 9.62
C PHE A 52 14.77 -4.12 9.58
N ARG A 53 14.47 -3.01 10.27
CA ARG A 53 13.10 -2.48 10.36
C ARG A 53 12.80 -1.49 9.24
N ARG A 54 13.81 -0.76 8.78
CA ARG A 54 13.73 0.21 7.67
C ARG A 54 12.59 1.21 7.84
N LEU A 55 12.36 1.68 9.06
CA LEU A 55 11.17 2.45 9.45
C LEU A 55 11.00 3.72 8.63
N ALA A 56 12.11 4.37 8.27
CA ALA A 56 12.07 5.60 7.51
C ALA A 56 11.59 5.36 6.06
N GLN A 57 11.97 4.25 5.42
CA GLN A 57 11.44 3.86 4.11
C GLN A 57 9.98 3.38 4.22
N HIS A 58 9.64 2.67 5.30
CA HIS A 58 8.25 2.30 5.60
C HIS A 58 7.35 3.53 5.75
N PHE A 59 7.85 4.59 6.40
CA PHE A 59 7.12 5.86 6.53
C PHE A 59 6.87 6.52 5.16
N VAL A 60 7.82 6.47 4.23
CA VAL A 60 7.59 6.95 2.86
C VAL A 60 6.49 6.13 2.16
N ASN A 61 6.46 4.81 2.36
CA ASN A 61 5.37 3.97 1.85
C ASN A 61 4.00 4.31 2.50
N ASN A 62 3.96 4.61 3.81
CA ASN A 62 2.75 5.10 4.47
C ASN A 62 2.23 6.37 3.78
N LEU A 63 3.12 7.36 3.58
CA LEU A 63 2.76 8.62 2.94
C LEU A 63 2.27 8.40 1.51
N TRP A 64 2.99 7.58 0.74
CA TRP A 64 2.58 7.25 -0.63
C TRP A 64 1.19 6.62 -0.64
N ALA A 65 0.95 5.61 0.20
CA ALA A 65 -0.33 4.93 0.22
C ALA A 65 -1.49 5.84 0.66
N ILE A 66 -1.30 6.65 1.70
CA ILE A 66 -2.33 7.59 2.18
C ILE A 66 -2.61 8.65 1.12
N ALA A 67 -1.58 9.31 0.59
CA ALA A 67 -1.75 10.35 -0.43
C ALA A 67 -2.38 9.81 -1.72
N SER A 68 -2.07 8.56 -2.10
CA SER A 68 -2.70 7.92 -3.26
C SER A 68 -4.18 7.61 -3.05
N THR A 69 -4.61 7.29 -1.83
CA THR A 69 -5.96 6.76 -1.55
C THR A 69 -6.98 7.84 -1.21
N VAL A 70 -6.57 8.88 -0.48
CA VAL A 70 -7.44 9.97 0.01
C VAL A 70 -8.37 10.57 -1.08
N PRO A 71 -7.91 10.82 -2.33
CA PRO A 71 -8.80 11.38 -3.36
C PRO A 71 -9.82 10.40 -3.95
N PHE A 72 -9.69 9.10 -3.68
CA PHE A 72 -10.43 8.05 -4.41
C PHE A 72 -11.35 7.22 -3.53
N TYR A 73 -10.96 6.98 -2.28
CA TYR A 73 -11.80 6.29 -1.29
C TYR A 73 -11.36 6.59 0.14
N GLY A 74 -12.31 6.59 1.07
CA GLY A 74 -12.06 6.75 2.49
C GLY A 74 -11.66 5.42 3.15
N VAL A 75 -10.67 5.48 4.04
CA VAL A 75 -10.30 4.36 4.91
C VAL A 75 -10.82 4.65 6.32
N THR A 76 -11.59 3.72 6.89
CA THR A 76 -12.07 3.79 8.27
C THR A 76 -11.49 2.63 9.06
N ILE A 77 -10.76 2.95 10.13
CA ILE A 77 -10.19 1.95 11.05
C ILE A 77 -11.08 1.89 12.29
N LYS A 78 -11.56 0.69 12.62
CA LYS A 78 -12.29 0.41 13.87
C LYS A 78 -11.47 -0.56 14.69
N GLY A 79 -11.43 -0.37 16.01
CA GLY A 79 -10.66 -1.24 16.91
C GLY A 79 -9.15 -1.00 16.88
N ALA A 80 -8.71 0.24 16.61
CA ALA A 80 -7.29 0.59 16.53
C ALA A 80 -6.54 0.38 17.86
N GLU A 81 -7.26 0.44 18.97
CA GLU A 81 -6.81 0.14 20.33
C GLU A 81 -6.38 -1.33 20.51
N ASN A 82 -6.86 -2.24 19.65
CA ASN A 82 -6.44 -3.64 19.66
C ASN A 82 -5.12 -3.87 18.92
N LEU A 83 -4.59 -2.85 18.23
CA LEU A 83 -3.30 -2.97 17.56
C LEU A 83 -2.20 -3.14 18.62
N PRO A 84 -1.30 -4.13 18.44
CA PRO A 84 -0.16 -4.26 19.30
C PRO A 84 0.70 -2.98 19.24
N ALA A 85 1.51 -2.78 20.28
CA ALA A 85 2.49 -1.70 20.29
C ALA A 85 3.38 -1.80 19.04
N ALA A 86 3.78 -0.66 18.47
CA ALA A 86 4.58 -0.64 17.23
C ALA A 86 5.96 -1.31 17.35
N SER A 87 6.42 -1.57 18.58
CA SER A 87 7.64 -2.30 18.90
C SER A 87 7.42 -3.81 19.07
N SER A 88 6.18 -4.26 19.22
CA SER A 88 5.86 -5.67 19.46
C SER A 88 5.73 -6.43 18.14
N PRO A 89 6.34 -7.62 18.03
CA PRO A 89 6.16 -8.46 16.86
C PRO A 89 4.72 -8.96 16.77
N ALA A 90 4.14 -8.92 15.58
CA ALA A 90 2.80 -9.41 15.30
C ALA A 90 2.67 -9.89 13.86
N VAL A 91 1.74 -10.82 13.63
CA VAL A 91 1.34 -11.25 12.29
C VAL A 91 -0.07 -10.76 12.04
N TYR A 92 -0.22 -9.83 11.09
CA TYR A 92 -1.52 -9.36 10.66
C TYR A 92 -2.07 -10.30 9.59
N VAL A 93 -3.30 -10.78 9.79
CA VAL A 93 -4.01 -11.63 8.84
C VAL A 93 -5.25 -10.88 8.37
N ALA A 94 -5.39 -10.71 7.06
CA ALA A 94 -6.51 -10.03 6.44
C ALA A 94 -7.07 -10.87 5.29
N ASN A 95 -8.39 -10.80 5.09
CA ASN A 95 -9.00 -11.34 3.87
C ASN A 95 -8.47 -10.57 2.66
N HIS A 96 -8.17 -11.28 1.57
CA HIS A 96 -7.69 -10.66 0.34
C HIS A 96 -8.86 -10.40 -0.63
N GLN A 97 -9.04 -9.16 -1.04
CA GLN A 97 -10.09 -8.73 -1.98
C GLN A 97 -9.53 -7.98 -3.18
N SER A 98 -8.41 -7.29 -3.03
CA SER A 98 -7.81 -6.55 -4.15
C SER A 98 -6.36 -6.16 -3.86
N PHE A 99 -5.67 -5.61 -4.86
CA PHE A 99 -4.36 -5.01 -4.64
C PHE A 99 -4.42 -3.77 -3.73
N MET A 100 -5.61 -3.15 -3.55
CA MET A 100 -5.82 -2.00 -2.67
C MET A 100 -5.71 -2.36 -1.18
N ASP A 101 -5.67 -3.66 -0.85
CA ASP A 101 -5.54 -4.12 0.52
C ASP A 101 -4.23 -3.63 1.14
N ILE A 102 -3.12 -3.65 0.38
CA ILE A 102 -1.82 -3.14 0.83
C ILE A 102 -1.87 -1.63 1.10
N TYR A 103 -2.48 -0.87 0.19
CA TYR A 103 -2.70 0.57 0.39
C TYR A 103 -3.50 0.85 1.65
N SER A 104 -4.54 0.07 1.91
CA SER A 104 -5.40 0.21 3.08
C SER A 104 -4.66 -0.17 4.38
N LEU A 105 -3.82 -1.22 4.37
CA LEU A 105 -3.02 -1.62 5.54
C LEU A 105 -2.00 -0.56 5.95
N PHE A 106 -1.45 0.22 5.02
CA PHE A 106 -0.54 1.33 5.34
C PHE A 106 -1.22 2.45 6.17
N HIS A 107 -2.56 2.52 6.20
CA HIS A 107 -3.27 3.43 7.11
C HIS A 107 -3.20 3.01 8.59
N LEU A 108 -2.84 1.76 8.91
CA LEU A 108 -2.71 1.30 10.30
C LEU A 108 -1.60 2.00 11.09
N GLN A 109 -0.67 2.68 10.40
CA GLN A 109 0.49 3.34 11.03
C GLN A 109 1.26 2.38 11.95
N ARG A 110 1.42 1.14 11.49
CA ARG A 110 2.27 0.12 12.12
C ARG A 110 3.31 -0.34 11.10
N PRO A 111 4.57 -0.55 11.50
CA PRO A 111 5.55 -1.16 10.62
C PRO A 111 5.14 -2.60 10.34
N PHE A 112 5.11 -2.98 9.07
CA PHE A 112 4.83 -4.36 8.65
C PHE A 112 5.61 -4.69 7.38
N LYS A 113 5.80 -5.99 7.16
CA LYS A 113 6.30 -6.55 5.91
C LYS A 113 5.23 -7.50 5.38
N PHE A 114 5.16 -7.65 4.07
CA PHE A 114 4.17 -8.51 3.44
C PHE A 114 4.82 -9.35 2.34
N ILE A 115 4.19 -10.47 2.04
CA ILE A 115 4.66 -11.42 1.02
C ILE A 115 4.11 -10.97 -0.33
N SER A 116 4.96 -10.96 -1.35
CA SER A 116 4.59 -10.60 -2.73
C SER A 116 5.19 -11.60 -3.71
N LYS A 117 4.55 -11.76 -4.88
CA LYS A 117 5.09 -12.62 -5.95
C LYS A 117 6.38 -12.00 -6.49
N THR A 118 7.38 -12.83 -6.80
CA THR A 118 8.66 -12.36 -7.39
C THR A 118 8.45 -11.51 -8.64
N SER A 119 7.44 -11.81 -9.46
CA SER A 119 7.07 -11.02 -10.64
C SER A 119 6.73 -9.56 -10.31
N ASN A 120 6.14 -9.29 -9.13
CA ASN A 120 5.79 -7.93 -8.72
C ASN A 120 7.04 -7.08 -8.42
N PHE A 121 8.15 -7.71 -8.04
CA PHE A 121 9.42 -7.00 -7.83
C PHE A 121 10.04 -6.49 -9.14
N LEU A 122 9.58 -6.98 -10.30
CA LEU A 122 10.02 -6.53 -11.61
C LEU A 122 9.29 -5.25 -12.08
N ILE A 123 8.21 -4.85 -11.40
CA ILE A 123 7.48 -3.63 -11.72
C ILE A 123 8.35 -2.43 -11.31
N PRO A 124 8.72 -1.52 -12.21
CA PRO A 124 9.55 -0.37 -11.86
C PRO A 124 8.93 0.47 -10.75
N ILE A 125 9.77 1.00 -9.87
CA ILE A 125 9.40 1.80 -8.68
C ILE A 125 8.61 1.02 -7.62
N VAL A 126 7.49 0.39 -7.98
CA VAL A 126 6.66 -0.40 -7.04
C VAL A 126 7.44 -1.62 -6.52
N GLY A 127 8.01 -2.40 -7.43
CA GLY A 127 8.81 -3.57 -7.09
C GLY A 127 10.09 -3.23 -6.33
N TRP A 128 10.71 -2.13 -6.74
CA TRP A 128 11.96 -1.66 -6.14
C TRP A 128 11.72 -1.07 -4.75
N SER A 129 10.60 -0.38 -4.52
CA SER A 129 10.23 0.09 -3.18
C SER A 129 10.00 -1.08 -2.23
N MET A 130 9.32 -2.14 -2.70
CA MET A 130 9.17 -3.37 -1.92
C MET A 130 10.52 -3.97 -1.54
N PHE A 131 11.49 -4.05 -2.47
CA PHE A 131 12.83 -4.55 -2.18
C PHE A 131 13.56 -3.67 -1.16
N MET A 132 13.45 -2.35 -1.30
CA MET A 132 14.06 -1.41 -0.37
C MET A 132 13.48 -1.52 1.03
N THR A 133 12.21 -1.91 1.20
CA THR A 133 11.56 -2.09 2.53
C THR A 133 11.49 -3.53 3.03
N ALA A 134 12.04 -4.48 2.27
CA ALA A 134 12.05 -5.90 2.62
C ALA A 134 12.90 -6.23 3.86
#